data_AF-A0A165ABH0-F1
#
_entry.id   AF-A0A165ABH0-F1
#
_cell.length_a   1.000
_cell.length_b   1.000
_cell.length_c   1.000
_cell.angle_alpha   90.00
_cell.angle_beta   90.00
_cell.angle_gamma   90.00
#
_symmetry.space_group_name_H-M   'P 1'
#
loop_
_entity.id
_entity.type
_entity.pdbx_description
1 polymer ?
#
loop_
_entity_poly.entity_id
_entity_poly.type
_entity_poly.pdbx_seq_one_letter_code
_entity_poly.pdbx_strand_id
1 'polypeptide(L)'
;MGGNVQVVDISNTQLRITNSVAYSCYSPLGEVTSTKNSSIELGATSYMYSDDNVFTVIGCDDFGNVLNNDYSSLPKGCSTTCENIDEVREDGPCSGSGCCQVNINLLKKFKIVLKSFNNHKSVSLFSDCGYAFLGEKNFKFKGKSDLNDSGFWNRTMETVPIVLDWVIGNRNCTEAAQYKNSSVCYQNSKCVDGFGTRYRGYRGYRCNCNKGYQGNPYLSPGCQDRRVVREGTLDQLHNAAQLVKRCLNLNGEERPTMKEVTMEIENLRKLSKHPWTQGNEDTEVLIGQTDFQHSDLYEIQPSSYHNVVNDSDQYSSSTISLLHPPTSPR
;
A
#
# COMPACT_ATOMS: atom_id res chain seq x y z
N MET A 1 -29.80 -2.53 7.75
CA MET A 1 -29.53 -3.53 6.70
C MET A 1 -28.04 -3.43 6.37
N GLY A 2 -27.24 -4.34 6.90
CA GLY A 2 -25.79 -4.39 6.64
C GLY A 2 -25.54 -5.13 5.34
N GLY A 3 -25.11 -4.41 4.30
CA GLY A 3 -24.59 -5.04 3.09
C GLY A 3 -23.24 -5.70 3.39
N ASN A 4 -22.98 -6.85 2.76
CA ASN A 4 -21.66 -7.47 2.81
C ASN A 4 -20.68 -6.59 2.04
N VAL A 5 -19.88 -5.81 2.77
CA VAL A 5 -18.77 -5.03 2.22
C VAL A 5 -17.63 -5.98 1.91
N GLN A 6 -17.14 -6.00 0.67
CA GLN A 6 -16.02 -6.85 0.27
C GLN A 6 -14.74 -6.04 0.19
N VAL A 7 -13.63 -6.66 0.55
CA VAL A 7 -12.29 -6.09 0.36
C VAL A 7 -11.86 -6.33 -1.08
N VAL A 8 -11.48 -5.26 -1.76
CA VAL A 8 -11.04 -5.28 -3.17
C VAL A 8 -9.52 -5.29 -3.26
N ASP A 9 -8.84 -4.53 -2.42
CA ASP A 9 -7.38 -4.40 -2.43
C ASP A 9 -6.85 -3.99 -1.04
N ILE A 10 -5.63 -4.40 -0.72
CA ILE A 10 -4.95 -4.11 0.55
C ILE A 10 -3.56 -3.57 0.24
N SER A 11 -3.27 -2.37 0.73
CA SER A 11 -1.94 -1.79 0.74
C SER A 11 -1.41 -1.64 2.16
N ASN A 12 -0.14 -1.25 2.30
CA ASN A 12 0.48 -1.04 3.61
C ASN A 12 -0.23 0.03 4.46
N THR A 13 -0.88 1.01 3.83
CA THR A 13 -1.49 2.15 4.53
C THR A 13 -3.01 2.22 4.40
N GLN A 14 -3.58 1.63 3.35
CA GLN A 14 -4.99 1.76 3.02
C GLN A 14 -5.59 0.42 2.61
N LEU A 15 -6.89 0.30 2.85
CA LEU A 15 -7.75 -0.81 2.47
C LEU A 15 -8.79 -0.29 1.48
N ARG A 16 -9.01 -0.97 0.36
CA ARG A 16 -10.06 -0.63 -0.59
C ARG A 16 -11.22 -1.61 -0.45
N ILE A 17 -12.42 -1.07 -0.34
CA ILE A 17 -13.65 -1.87 -0.27
C ILE A 17 -14.58 -1.56 -1.44
N THR A 18 -15.48 -2.49 -1.72
CA THR A 18 -16.53 -2.31 -2.74
C THR A 18 -17.38 -1.08 -2.44
N ASN A 19 -17.80 -0.37 -3.48
CA ASN A 19 -18.65 0.81 -3.31
C ASN A 19 -20.06 0.44 -2.84
N SER A 20 -20.78 1.45 -2.35
CA SER A 20 -22.23 1.44 -2.23
C SER A 20 -22.75 2.72 -2.87
N VAL A 21 -23.36 2.58 -4.06
CA VAL A 21 -23.86 3.70 -4.86
C VAL A 21 -25.35 3.91 -4.59
N ALA A 22 -25.71 5.13 -4.19
CA ALA A 22 -27.09 5.59 -4.10
C ALA A 22 -27.60 6.00 -5.48
N TYR A 23 -28.88 5.79 -5.76
CA TYR A 23 -29.50 6.24 -6.99
C TYR A 23 -30.97 6.59 -6.80
N SER A 24 -31.51 7.41 -7.69
CA SER A 24 -32.94 7.71 -7.78
C SER A 24 -33.30 7.88 -9.24
N CYS A 25 -34.26 7.09 -9.71
CA CYS A 25 -34.72 7.08 -11.08
C CYS A 25 -36.18 7.49 -11.16
N TYR A 26 -36.53 8.15 -12.27
CA TYR A 26 -37.83 8.75 -12.47
C TYR A 26 -38.40 8.39 -13.85
N SER A 27 -39.71 8.27 -13.94
CA SER A 27 -40.39 8.19 -15.22
C SER A 27 -40.42 9.56 -15.90
N PRO A 28 -40.72 9.67 -17.21
CA PRO A 28 -40.90 10.95 -17.88
C PRO A 28 -42.00 11.84 -17.27
N LEU A 29 -42.92 11.26 -16.50
CA LEU A 29 -43.97 11.99 -15.76
C LEU A 29 -43.49 12.50 -14.40
N GLY A 30 -42.25 12.18 -14.00
CA GLY A 30 -41.64 12.52 -12.72
C GLY A 30 -42.07 11.64 -11.55
N GLU A 31 -42.55 10.43 -11.82
CA GLU A 31 -42.85 9.43 -10.80
C GLU A 31 -41.58 8.65 -10.46
N VAL A 32 -41.33 8.40 -9.17
CA VAL A 32 -40.16 7.60 -8.76
C VAL A 32 -40.35 6.17 -9.21
N THR A 33 -39.49 5.68 -10.10
CA THR A 33 -39.52 4.30 -10.59
C THR A 33 -38.68 3.38 -9.71
N SER A 34 -37.53 3.87 -9.25
CA SER A 34 -36.64 3.12 -8.36
C SER A 34 -35.76 4.07 -7.55
N THR A 35 -35.42 3.69 -6.31
CA THR A 35 -34.52 4.48 -5.47
C THR A 35 -33.75 3.58 -4.52
N LYS A 36 -32.51 3.97 -4.22
CA LYS A 36 -31.66 3.32 -3.22
C LYS A 36 -30.81 4.35 -2.51
N ASN A 37 -30.93 4.39 -1.18
CA ASN A 37 -29.98 5.12 -0.36
C ASN A 37 -28.70 4.29 -0.15
N SER A 38 -27.59 4.96 0.11
CA SER A 38 -26.31 4.31 0.43
C SER A 38 -25.90 4.64 1.86
N SER A 39 -25.45 3.63 2.60
CA SER A 39 -24.91 3.84 3.95
C SER A 39 -23.97 2.70 4.31
N ILE A 40 -22.82 3.04 4.88
CA ILE A 40 -21.87 2.07 5.43
C ILE A 40 -21.41 2.59 6.79
N GLU A 41 -21.47 1.70 7.80
CA GLU A 41 -20.99 1.95 9.16
C GLU A 41 -19.88 0.96 9.50
N LEU A 42 -18.70 1.49 9.83
CA LEU A 42 -17.50 0.73 10.19
C LEU A 42 -17.51 0.30 11.66
N GLY A 43 -18.48 0.76 12.46
CA GLY A 43 -18.63 0.40 13.87
C GLY A 43 -17.36 0.65 14.70
N ALA A 44 -17.06 -0.29 15.60
CA ALA A 44 -15.89 -0.25 16.49
C ALA A 44 -14.60 -0.80 15.84
N THR A 45 -14.56 -0.96 14.51
CA THR A 45 -13.36 -1.46 13.83
C THR A 45 -12.22 -0.44 13.86
N SER A 46 -11.01 -0.89 13.55
CA SER A 46 -9.84 -0.02 13.42
C SER A 46 -9.77 0.73 12.08
N TYR A 47 -10.80 0.62 11.23
CA TYR A 47 -10.89 1.28 9.92
C TYR A 47 -11.60 2.62 10.00
N MET A 48 -11.24 3.55 9.12
CA MET A 48 -11.74 4.91 9.05
C MET A 48 -11.84 5.33 7.58
N TYR A 49 -12.74 6.23 7.21
CA TYR A 49 -12.77 6.72 5.83
C TYR A 49 -11.56 7.62 5.55
N SER A 50 -10.82 7.29 4.49
CA SER A 50 -9.65 8.08 4.08
C SER A 50 -10.08 9.42 3.47
N ASP A 51 -9.23 10.44 3.59
CA ASP A 51 -9.41 11.72 2.90
C ASP A 51 -9.18 11.60 1.37
N ASP A 52 -8.71 10.44 0.90
CA ASP A 52 -8.61 10.13 -0.53
C ASP A 52 -9.96 9.80 -1.18
N ASN A 53 -11.04 9.78 -0.39
CA ASN A 53 -12.39 9.68 -0.92
C ASN A 53 -12.98 11.04 -1.25
N VAL A 54 -13.71 11.08 -2.36
CA VAL A 54 -14.48 12.24 -2.82
C VAL A 54 -15.95 11.82 -2.91
N PHE A 55 -16.84 12.68 -2.41
CA PHE A 55 -18.27 12.50 -2.62
C PHE A 55 -18.65 13.03 -3.99
N THR A 56 -19.32 12.20 -4.79
CA THR A 56 -19.68 12.49 -6.17
C THR A 56 -21.19 12.35 -6.36
N VAL A 57 -21.79 13.29 -7.08
CA VAL A 57 -23.16 13.24 -7.58
C VAL A 57 -23.10 13.31 -9.11
N ILE A 58 -23.77 12.38 -9.78
CA ILE A 58 -23.91 12.29 -11.24
C ILE A 58 -25.39 12.36 -11.58
N GLY A 59 -25.74 13.08 -12.64
CA GLY A 59 -27.13 13.30 -13.05
C GLY A 59 -27.37 14.76 -13.38
N CYS A 60 -28.54 15.07 -13.89
CA CYS A 60 -29.05 16.43 -14.01
C CYS A 60 -30.33 16.58 -13.21
N ASP A 61 -30.55 17.76 -12.62
CA ASP A 61 -31.69 18.01 -11.73
C ASP A 61 -31.60 17.24 -10.40
N ASP A 62 -30.37 17.02 -9.91
CA ASP A 62 -30.07 16.18 -8.74
C ASP A 62 -29.24 16.89 -7.66
N PHE A 63 -29.45 16.50 -6.42
CA PHE A 63 -28.61 16.88 -5.30
C PHE A 63 -28.43 15.74 -4.29
N GLY A 64 -27.19 15.55 -3.87
CA GLY A 64 -26.80 14.51 -2.93
C GLY A 64 -26.35 15.12 -1.61
N ASN A 65 -26.84 14.56 -0.51
CA ASN A 65 -26.43 14.92 0.83
C ASN A 65 -25.77 13.73 1.52
N VAL A 66 -24.65 14.00 2.18
CA VAL A 66 -23.95 13.10 3.08
C VAL A 66 -24.28 13.48 4.51
N LEU A 67 -24.96 12.57 5.19
CA LEU A 67 -25.29 12.66 6.60
C LEU A 67 -24.26 11.83 7.38
N ASN A 68 -23.64 12.46 8.37
CA ASN A 68 -22.96 11.77 9.45
C ASN A 68 -23.89 11.83 10.67
N ASN A 69 -24.20 10.72 11.35
CA ASN A 69 -25.17 10.74 12.46
C ASN A 69 -24.67 11.49 13.71
N ASP A 70 -23.56 12.22 13.64
CA ASP A 70 -23.22 13.20 14.66
C ASP A 70 -24.20 14.37 14.49
N TYR A 71 -25.18 14.45 15.38
CA TYR A 71 -26.28 15.43 15.43
C TYR A 71 -25.87 16.93 15.37
N SER A 72 -24.59 17.24 15.16
CA SER A 72 -24.00 18.57 15.15
C SER A 72 -23.36 19.01 13.82
N SER A 73 -23.37 18.20 12.75
CA SER A 73 -22.88 18.64 11.45
C SER A 73 -24.03 18.88 10.46
N LEU A 74 -24.11 20.09 9.92
CA LEU A 74 -24.91 20.40 8.74
C LEU A 74 -24.63 19.36 7.64
N PRO A 75 -25.66 18.88 6.91
CA PRO A 75 -25.48 17.96 5.80
C PRO A 75 -24.47 18.57 4.82
N LYS A 76 -23.43 17.80 4.49
CA LYS A 76 -22.47 18.18 3.44
C LYS A 76 -22.90 17.50 2.17
N GLY A 77 -22.87 18.21 1.07
CA GLY A 77 -23.37 17.66 -0.17
C GLY A 77 -23.07 18.61 -1.31
N CYS A 78 -23.57 18.24 -2.47
CA CYS A 78 -23.59 19.13 -3.60
C CYS A 78 -24.67 18.72 -4.59
N SER A 79 -24.84 19.53 -5.61
CA SER A 79 -25.93 19.45 -6.56
C SER A 79 -25.43 19.65 -7.98
N THR A 80 -26.17 19.11 -8.93
CA THR A 80 -25.90 19.19 -10.34
C THR A 80 -27.18 19.51 -11.10
N THR A 81 -27.06 20.41 -12.07
CA THR A 81 -28.14 20.96 -12.88
C THR A 81 -27.72 21.00 -14.33
N CYS A 82 -28.63 20.66 -15.23
CA CYS A 82 -28.50 21.01 -16.64
C CYS A 82 -29.89 21.13 -17.24
N GLU A 83 -30.06 21.99 -18.25
CA GLU A 83 -31.30 22.07 -19.02
C GLU A 83 -31.21 21.17 -20.25
N ASN A 84 -30.02 21.13 -20.88
CA ASN A 84 -29.76 20.35 -22.08
C ASN A 84 -28.48 19.52 -21.94
N ILE A 85 -28.43 18.40 -22.67
CA ILE A 85 -27.27 17.49 -22.68
C ILE A 85 -25.98 18.19 -23.17
N ASP A 86 -26.09 19.24 -23.98
CA ASP A 86 -24.93 19.96 -24.53
C ASP A 86 -24.16 20.81 -23.53
N GLU A 87 -24.75 21.11 -22.37
CA GLU A 87 -24.05 21.74 -21.25
C GLU A 87 -23.04 20.79 -20.58
N VAL A 88 -23.25 19.48 -20.73
CA VAL A 88 -22.44 18.44 -20.13
C VAL A 88 -21.19 18.21 -20.98
N ARG A 89 -20.04 18.64 -20.45
CA ARG A 89 -18.74 18.50 -21.11
C ARG A 89 -18.12 17.13 -20.83
N GLU A 90 -17.53 16.51 -21.86
CA GLU A 90 -16.87 15.20 -21.77
C GLU A 90 -15.54 15.27 -20.99
N ASP A 91 -14.77 16.34 -21.19
CA ASP A 91 -13.48 16.58 -20.51
C ASP A 91 -13.53 17.76 -19.53
N GLY A 92 -14.73 18.14 -19.08
CA GLY A 92 -14.95 19.28 -18.19
C GLY A 92 -14.67 18.98 -16.71
N PRO A 93 -14.36 19.98 -15.89
CA PRO A 93 -14.32 19.81 -14.45
C PRO A 93 -15.71 19.40 -13.93
N CYS A 94 -15.73 18.40 -13.05
CA CYS A 94 -16.95 17.93 -12.37
C CYS A 94 -17.41 18.98 -11.33
N SER A 95 -18.12 20.02 -11.81
CA SER A 95 -18.41 21.22 -11.03
C SER A 95 -19.76 21.87 -11.40
N GLY A 96 -20.82 21.07 -11.51
CA GLY A 96 -22.20 21.57 -11.46
C GLY A 96 -23.11 21.14 -12.61
N SER A 97 -22.59 20.78 -13.77
CA SER A 97 -23.39 20.28 -14.91
C SER A 97 -23.10 18.81 -15.18
N GLY A 98 -24.10 17.95 -14.94
CA GLY A 98 -23.98 16.49 -15.08
C GLY A 98 -23.18 15.79 -13.98
N CYS A 99 -22.27 16.51 -13.31
CA CYS A 99 -21.39 15.98 -12.28
C CYS A 99 -21.07 17.05 -11.23
N CYS A 100 -21.06 16.64 -9.97
CA CYS A 100 -20.51 17.44 -8.88
C CYS A 100 -19.66 16.59 -7.92
N GLN A 101 -18.49 17.11 -7.56
CA GLN A 101 -17.57 16.49 -6.61
C GLN A 101 -17.22 17.43 -5.47
N VAL A 102 -17.26 16.92 -4.24
CA VAL A 102 -16.84 17.65 -3.04
C VAL A 102 -16.03 16.76 -2.09
N ASN A 103 -15.00 17.35 -1.49
CA ASN A 103 -14.21 16.69 -0.45
C ASN A 103 -15.00 16.67 0.86
N ILE A 104 -15.25 15.47 1.40
CA ILE A 104 -15.99 15.29 2.65
C ILE A 104 -15.20 14.40 3.59
N ASN A 105 -14.79 14.96 4.72
CA ASN A 105 -14.12 14.21 5.78
C ASN A 105 -15.17 13.41 6.56
N LEU A 106 -15.03 12.09 6.54
CA LEU A 106 -15.89 11.13 7.22
C LEU A 106 -15.05 10.33 8.21
N LEU A 107 -15.67 9.85 9.30
CA LEU A 107 -14.96 9.06 10.32
C LEU A 107 -15.33 7.59 10.22
N LYS A 108 -16.48 7.21 10.78
CA LYS A 108 -16.88 5.81 10.94
C LYS A 108 -18.14 5.44 10.17
N LYS A 109 -18.94 6.42 9.78
CA LYS A 109 -20.19 6.18 9.08
C LYS A 109 -20.54 7.32 8.15
N PHE A 110 -21.31 6.97 7.14
CA PHE A 110 -22.00 7.94 6.30
C PHE A 110 -23.35 7.37 5.87
N LYS A 111 -24.27 8.27 5.54
CA LYS A 111 -25.48 7.97 4.78
C LYS A 111 -25.60 8.98 3.66
N ILE A 112 -25.64 8.50 2.43
CA ILE A 112 -25.91 9.29 1.24
C ILE A 112 -27.40 9.23 0.96
N VAL A 113 -28.00 10.40 0.82
CA VAL A 113 -29.38 10.58 0.36
C VAL A 113 -29.33 11.42 -0.90
N LEU A 114 -29.80 10.85 -2.00
CA LEU A 114 -29.95 11.53 -3.28
C LEU A 114 -31.41 11.93 -3.48
N LYS A 115 -31.62 13.12 -4.01
CA LYS A 115 -32.93 13.65 -4.37
C LYS A 115 -32.80 14.47 -5.65
N SER A 116 -33.95 14.70 -6.28
CA SER A 116 -34.07 15.58 -7.44
C SER A 116 -34.82 16.87 -7.08
N PHE A 117 -34.55 17.97 -7.79
CA PHE A 117 -35.30 19.21 -7.61
C PHE A 117 -36.67 19.17 -8.32
N ASN A 118 -36.74 18.60 -9.53
CA ASN A 118 -37.95 18.59 -10.37
C ASN A 118 -38.37 17.20 -10.83
N ASN A 119 -37.89 16.14 -10.18
CA ASN A 119 -38.13 14.74 -10.50
C ASN A 119 -37.82 14.39 -11.96
N HIS A 120 -36.75 14.97 -12.52
CA HIS A 120 -36.22 14.69 -13.86
C HIS A 120 -37.19 14.95 -15.02
N LYS A 121 -38.30 15.67 -14.81
CA LYS A 121 -39.31 15.91 -15.85
C LYS A 121 -38.75 16.57 -17.11
N SER A 122 -37.79 17.49 -16.96
CA SER A 122 -37.15 18.21 -18.06
C SER A 122 -35.93 17.52 -18.66
N VAL A 123 -35.39 16.48 -18.01
CA VAL A 123 -34.12 15.84 -18.41
C VAL A 123 -34.24 14.33 -18.70
N SER A 124 -35.43 13.77 -18.52
CA SER A 124 -35.74 12.33 -18.68
C SER A 124 -35.32 11.71 -20.02
N LEU A 125 -35.08 12.51 -21.05
CA LEU A 125 -34.60 12.03 -22.36
C LEU A 125 -33.12 11.62 -22.37
N PHE A 126 -32.31 12.10 -21.42
CA PHE A 126 -30.86 11.86 -21.39
C PHE A 126 -30.28 11.64 -19.99
N SER A 127 -31.10 11.78 -18.95
CA SER A 127 -30.77 11.53 -17.55
C SER A 127 -32.06 11.15 -16.84
N ASP A 128 -32.43 9.88 -16.85
CA ASP A 128 -33.60 9.32 -16.15
C ASP A 128 -33.28 8.85 -14.72
N CYS A 129 -32.00 8.69 -14.41
CA CYS A 129 -31.47 8.31 -13.11
C CYS A 129 -30.36 9.25 -12.66
N GLY A 130 -30.41 9.66 -11.39
CA GLY A 130 -29.30 10.28 -10.69
C GLY A 130 -28.54 9.24 -9.86
N TYR A 131 -27.25 9.47 -9.63
CA TYR A 131 -26.37 8.63 -8.83
C TYR A 131 -25.57 9.46 -7.82
N ALA A 132 -25.31 8.90 -6.64
CA ALA A 132 -24.42 9.51 -5.67
C ALA A 132 -23.61 8.47 -4.90
N PHE A 133 -22.31 8.71 -4.73
CA PHE A 133 -21.41 7.76 -4.09
C PHE A 133 -20.21 8.45 -3.45
N LEU A 134 -19.58 7.73 -2.53
CA LEU A 134 -18.27 8.06 -2.00
C LEU A 134 -17.27 7.15 -2.72
N GLY A 135 -16.14 7.66 -3.20
CA GLY A 135 -15.17 6.83 -3.89
C GLY A 135 -13.81 7.49 -4.03
N GLU A 136 -12.81 6.71 -4.42
CA GLU A 136 -11.45 7.19 -4.61
C GLU A 136 -11.39 8.37 -5.61
N LYS A 137 -10.57 9.38 -5.27
CA LYS A 137 -10.41 10.65 -6.02
C LYS A 137 -9.95 10.50 -7.48
N ASN A 138 -9.56 9.30 -7.91
CA ASN A 138 -9.14 9.01 -9.28
C ASN A 138 -10.33 8.85 -10.24
N PHE A 139 -11.56 8.72 -9.74
CA PHE A 139 -12.75 8.64 -10.59
C PHE A 139 -12.84 9.87 -11.52
N LYS A 140 -13.10 9.60 -12.80
CA LYS A 140 -13.30 10.61 -13.84
C LYS A 140 -14.67 10.40 -14.48
N PHE A 141 -15.49 11.45 -14.41
CA PHE A 141 -16.74 11.53 -15.14
C PHE A 141 -16.45 11.70 -16.63
N LYS A 142 -17.13 10.91 -17.46
CA LYS A 142 -16.95 10.88 -18.94
C LYS A 142 -17.97 11.74 -19.69
N GLY A 143 -18.68 12.63 -18.99
CA GLY A 143 -19.68 13.50 -19.59
C GLY A 143 -20.94 12.77 -20.01
N LYS A 144 -21.43 13.08 -21.21
CA LYS A 144 -22.73 12.63 -21.74
C LYS A 144 -22.88 11.10 -21.72
N SER A 145 -21.80 10.37 -21.97
CA SER A 145 -21.84 8.90 -21.99
C SER A 145 -22.21 8.32 -20.63
N ASP A 146 -21.77 8.96 -19.53
CA ASP A 146 -22.05 8.47 -18.17
C ASP A 146 -23.49 8.75 -17.73
N LEU A 147 -24.13 9.80 -18.26
CA LEU A 147 -25.53 10.13 -17.94
C LEU A 147 -26.54 9.17 -18.57
N ASN A 148 -26.21 8.60 -19.73
CA ASN A 148 -27.06 7.67 -20.47
C ASN A 148 -26.57 6.21 -20.39
N ASP A 149 -25.64 5.92 -19.48
CA ASP A 149 -25.09 4.57 -19.28
C ASP A 149 -25.96 3.78 -18.30
N SER A 150 -26.80 2.89 -18.82
CA SER A 150 -27.62 1.97 -17.99
C SER A 150 -26.78 1.06 -17.09
N GLY A 151 -25.51 0.84 -17.43
CA GLY A 151 -24.53 0.10 -16.65
C GLY A 151 -23.74 0.94 -15.65
N PHE A 152 -23.98 2.26 -15.57
CA PHE A 152 -23.18 3.19 -14.75
C PHE A 152 -23.10 2.74 -13.30
N TRP A 153 -24.22 2.29 -12.74
CA TRP A 153 -24.30 1.81 -11.36
C TRP A 153 -23.42 0.58 -11.11
N ASN A 154 -23.50 -0.45 -11.96
CA ASN A 154 -22.72 -1.68 -11.84
C ASN A 154 -21.23 -1.38 -12.00
N ARG A 155 -20.87 -0.64 -13.06
CA ARG A 155 -19.49 -0.22 -13.32
C ARG A 155 -18.92 0.55 -12.12
N THR A 156 -19.66 1.50 -11.58
CA THR A 156 -19.18 2.30 -10.44
C THR A 156 -18.96 1.44 -9.19
N MET A 157 -19.84 0.48 -8.91
CA MET A 157 -19.63 -0.45 -7.79
C MET A 157 -18.36 -1.30 -7.94
N GLU A 158 -18.03 -1.70 -9.17
CA GLU A 158 -16.88 -2.56 -9.49
C GLU A 158 -15.56 -1.79 -9.59
N THR A 159 -15.58 -0.60 -10.21
CA THR A 159 -14.35 0.10 -10.60
C THR A 159 -13.98 1.26 -9.70
N VAL A 160 -14.88 1.72 -8.82
CA VAL A 160 -14.64 2.88 -7.94
C VAL A 160 -14.69 2.43 -6.48
N PRO A 161 -13.57 2.01 -5.89
CA PRO A 161 -13.56 1.57 -4.50
C PRO A 161 -13.72 2.74 -3.53
N ILE A 162 -14.19 2.42 -2.31
CA ILE A 162 -14.07 3.32 -1.16
C ILE A 162 -12.74 3.01 -0.47
N VAL A 163 -11.99 4.06 -0.14
CA VAL A 163 -10.67 3.96 0.48
C VAL A 163 -10.81 4.09 2.00
N LEU A 164 -10.32 3.11 2.73
CA LEU A 164 -10.26 3.10 4.18
C LEU A 164 -8.82 3.23 4.66
N ASP A 165 -8.65 4.08 5.64
CA ASP A 165 -7.46 4.21 6.45
C ASP A 165 -7.58 3.28 7.67
N TRP A 166 -6.46 2.73 8.15
CA TRP A 166 -6.46 1.79 9.28
C TRP A 166 -5.31 2.02 10.24
N VAL A 167 -5.48 1.58 11.49
CA VAL A 167 -4.46 1.60 12.54
C VAL A 167 -4.52 0.31 13.37
N ILE A 168 -3.47 0.02 14.15
CA ILE A 168 -3.49 -1.03 15.17
C ILE A 168 -3.71 -0.43 16.54
N GLY A 169 -4.67 -1.01 17.27
CA GLY A 169 -4.98 -0.65 18.65
C GLY A 169 -5.46 0.80 18.79
N ASN A 170 -5.37 1.30 20.02
CA ASN A 170 -5.78 2.64 20.41
C ASN A 170 -4.65 3.43 21.11
N ARG A 171 -3.41 2.94 21.00
CA ARG A 171 -2.21 3.54 21.59
C ARG A 171 -1.31 4.05 20.49
N ASN A 172 -0.61 5.15 20.75
CA ASN A 172 0.45 5.61 19.85
C ASN A 172 1.68 4.70 19.95
N CYS A 173 2.68 4.92 19.10
CA CYS A 173 3.89 4.12 19.05
C CYS A 173 4.64 4.07 20.39
N THR A 174 4.76 5.21 21.07
CA THR A 174 5.47 5.33 22.34
C THR A 174 4.75 4.54 23.44
N GLU A 175 3.44 4.73 23.58
CA GLU A 175 2.59 4.04 24.55
C GLU A 175 2.55 2.52 24.29
N ALA A 176 2.54 2.12 23.02
CA ALA A 176 2.53 0.70 22.63
C ALA A 176 3.88 0.02 22.90
N ALA A 177 5.01 0.71 22.64
CA ALA A 177 6.34 0.18 22.90
C ALA A 177 6.61 0.00 24.40
N GLN A 178 6.16 0.96 25.22
CA GLN A 178 6.23 0.87 26.68
C GLN A 178 5.47 -0.35 27.19
N TYR A 179 4.26 -0.61 26.68
CA TYR A 179 3.47 -1.76 27.11
C TYR A 179 4.10 -3.10 26.73
N LYS A 180 4.70 -3.20 25.54
CA LYS A 180 5.36 -4.42 25.05
C LYS A 180 6.77 -4.60 25.63
N ASN A 181 7.27 -3.65 26.42
CA ASN A 181 8.67 -3.55 26.86
C ASN A 181 9.68 -3.80 25.71
N SER A 182 9.32 -3.43 24.48
CA SER A 182 10.08 -3.73 23.25
C SER A 182 9.53 -2.96 22.05
N SER A 183 10.26 -2.98 20.93
CA SER A 183 9.75 -2.44 19.67
C SER A 183 8.44 -3.12 19.28
N VAL A 184 7.46 -2.30 18.90
CA VAL A 184 6.14 -2.76 18.50
C VAL A 184 6.21 -3.47 17.13
N CYS A 185 7.04 -2.92 16.24
CA CYS A 185 7.30 -3.43 14.90
C CYS A 185 8.56 -4.32 14.85
N TYR A 186 8.62 -5.23 13.88
CA TYR A 186 9.78 -6.12 13.68
C TYR A 186 10.94 -5.42 12.95
N GLN A 187 12.04 -6.13 12.69
CA GLN A 187 13.27 -5.55 12.17
C GLN A 187 13.08 -4.83 10.82
N ASN A 188 13.95 -3.84 10.58
CA ASN A 188 13.96 -2.97 9.39
C ASN A 188 12.63 -2.27 9.10
N SER A 189 11.88 -1.99 10.16
CA SER A 189 10.65 -1.23 10.09
C SER A 189 10.63 -0.18 11.18
N LYS A 190 9.76 0.82 11.00
CA LYS A 190 9.52 1.89 11.96
C LYS A 190 8.06 1.91 12.34
N CYS A 191 7.82 2.20 13.61
CA CYS A 191 6.49 2.54 14.06
C CYS A 191 6.16 3.97 13.62
N VAL A 192 4.96 4.17 13.09
CA VAL A 192 4.40 5.48 12.76
C VAL A 192 3.10 5.64 13.53
N ASP A 193 2.95 6.78 14.19
CA ASP A 193 1.69 7.09 14.86
C ASP A 193 0.57 7.13 13.82
N GLY A 194 -0.62 6.73 14.27
CA GLY A 194 -1.84 6.88 13.50
C GLY A 194 -2.16 8.33 13.20
N PHE A 195 -3.34 8.56 12.65
CA PHE A 195 -3.76 9.83 12.03
C PHE A 195 -3.87 11.05 12.97
N GLY A 196 -3.43 10.98 14.22
CA GLY A 196 -3.30 12.11 15.14
C GLY A 196 -4.59 12.92 15.30
N THR A 197 -4.52 14.24 15.12
CA THR A 197 -5.67 15.15 15.22
C THR A 197 -6.61 15.10 14.01
N ARG A 198 -6.16 14.53 12.88
CA ARG A 198 -6.92 14.50 11.60
C ARG A 198 -8.27 13.82 11.76
N TYR A 199 -8.36 12.85 12.66
CA TYR A 199 -9.60 12.17 12.99
C TYR A 199 -10.00 12.40 14.44
N ARG A 200 -10.21 13.65 14.89
CA ARG A 200 -10.74 13.96 16.23
C ARG A 200 -10.06 13.21 17.40
N GLY A 201 -8.74 13.03 17.32
CA GLY A 201 -7.98 12.38 18.39
C GLY A 201 -8.05 10.85 18.41
N TYR A 202 -8.48 10.20 17.33
CA TYR A 202 -8.30 8.76 17.15
C TYR A 202 -6.82 8.40 17.22
N ARG A 203 -6.53 7.41 18.06
CA ARG A 203 -5.19 6.92 18.36
C ARG A 203 -4.99 5.54 17.77
N GLY A 204 -3.72 5.16 17.67
CA GLY A 204 -3.28 3.89 17.11
C GLY A 204 -1.89 4.07 16.51
N TYR A 205 -1.33 2.98 16.05
CA TYR A 205 -0.04 3.00 15.35
C TYR A 205 -0.10 2.11 14.11
N ARG A 206 0.87 2.29 13.22
CA ARG A 206 1.19 1.36 12.14
C ARG A 206 2.68 1.08 12.13
N CYS A 207 3.07 0.00 11.49
CA CYS A 207 4.45 -0.32 11.19
C CYS A 207 4.67 -0.15 9.69
N ASN A 208 5.77 0.50 9.32
CA ASN A 208 6.15 0.71 7.92
C ASN A 208 7.58 0.22 7.72
N CYS A 209 7.85 -0.51 6.64
CA CYS A 209 9.22 -0.85 6.29
C CYS A 209 10.08 0.41 6.11
N ASN A 210 11.35 0.30 6.47
CA ASN A 210 12.33 1.34 6.19
C ASN A 210 12.58 1.47 4.67
N LYS A 211 13.10 2.61 4.23
CA LYS A 211 13.41 2.84 2.81
C LYS A 211 14.39 1.76 2.32
N GLY A 212 14.06 1.11 1.20
CA GLY A 212 14.86 0.01 0.64
C GLY A 212 14.45 -1.40 1.10
N TYR A 213 13.56 -1.51 2.09
CA TYR A 213 13.05 -2.80 2.60
C TYR A 213 11.61 -3.07 2.14
N GLN A 214 11.24 -4.34 2.05
CA GLN A 214 9.90 -4.83 1.70
C GLN A 214 9.51 -6.01 2.59
N GLY A 215 8.22 -6.38 2.60
CA GLY A 215 7.68 -7.45 3.43
C GLY A 215 6.64 -6.94 4.42
N ASN A 216 6.27 -7.78 5.39
CA ASN A 216 5.27 -7.45 6.39
C ASN A 216 5.96 -7.03 7.71
N PRO A 217 5.90 -5.75 8.11
CA PRO A 217 6.60 -5.25 9.29
C PRO A 217 5.99 -5.72 10.62
N TYR A 218 4.85 -6.42 10.58
CA TYR A 218 4.15 -6.94 11.75
C TYR A 218 4.45 -8.41 12.05
N LEU A 219 5.17 -9.11 11.16
CA LEU A 219 5.53 -10.52 11.32
C LEU A 219 7.05 -10.67 11.47
N SER A 220 7.51 -11.64 12.24
CA SER A 220 8.93 -11.97 12.33
C SER A 220 9.43 -12.54 10.99
N PRO A 221 10.61 -12.14 10.47
CA PRO A 221 11.62 -11.27 11.08
C PRO A 221 11.49 -9.78 10.70
N GLY A 222 10.35 -9.34 10.16
CA GLY A 222 10.09 -7.95 9.77
C GLY A 222 10.25 -7.74 8.28
N CYS A 223 10.84 -6.62 7.89
CA CYS A 223 11.09 -6.29 6.50
C CYS A 223 12.51 -6.71 6.06
N GLN A 224 12.63 -7.13 4.81
CA GLN A 224 13.87 -7.63 4.20
C GLN A 224 14.34 -6.69 3.08
N ASP A 225 15.65 -6.66 2.85
CA ASP A 225 16.23 -5.85 1.76
C ASP A 225 15.66 -6.33 0.42
N ARG A 226 15.27 -5.38 -0.45
CA ARG A 226 14.70 -5.67 -1.76
C ARG A 226 15.59 -6.57 -2.63
N ARG A 227 16.91 -6.42 -2.55
CA ARG A 227 17.86 -7.23 -3.34
C ARG A 227 17.78 -8.69 -2.92
N VAL A 228 17.80 -8.92 -1.62
CA VAL A 228 17.69 -10.24 -1.01
C VAL A 228 16.40 -10.96 -1.43
N VAL A 229 15.25 -10.27 -1.40
CA VAL A 229 13.95 -10.85 -1.79
C VAL A 229 13.84 -11.11 -3.30
N ARG A 230 14.56 -10.35 -4.14
CA ARG A 230 14.62 -10.59 -5.59
C ARG A 230 15.54 -11.75 -5.96
N GLU A 231 16.59 -11.96 -5.18
CA GLU A 231 17.64 -12.94 -5.47
C GLU A 231 17.28 -14.37 -5.04
N GLY A 232 16.32 -14.55 -4.12
CA GLY A 232 15.87 -15.88 -3.70
C GLY A 232 14.63 -15.90 -2.83
N THR A 233 14.01 -17.09 -2.72
CA THR A 233 12.88 -17.33 -1.81
C THR A 233 13.31 -17.31 -0.35
N LEU A 234 12.36 -17.14 0.58
CA LEU A 234 12.66 -17.12 2.02
C LEU A 234 13.41 -18.39 2.47
N ASP A 235 13.04 -19.55 1.94
CA ASP A 235 13.67 -20.84 2.25
C ASP A 235 15.10 -20.92 1.70
N GLN A 236 15.33 -20.43 0.48
CA GLN A 236 16.67 -20.40 -0.11
C GLN A 236 17.59 -19.50 0.69
N LEU A 237 17.11 -18.31 1.08
CA LEU A 237 17.85 -17.38 1.90
C LEU A 237 18.14 -17.94 3.28
N HIS A 238 17.17 -18.62 3.90
CA HIS A 238 17.36 -19.29 5.18
C HIS A 238 18.45 -20.35 5.09
N ASN A 239 18.37 -21.25 4.11
CA ASN A 239 19.34 -22.33 3.93
C ASN A 239 20.73 -21.79 3.57
N ALA A 240 20.82 -20.75 2.73
CA ALA A 240 22.08 -20.08 2.43
C ALA A 240 22.71 -19.47 3.70
N ALA A 241 21.91 -18.81 4.55
CA ALA A 241 22.37 -18.26 5.82
C ALA A 241 22.86 -19.35 6.79
N GLN A 242 22.18 -20.50 6.86
CA GLN A 242 22.61 -21.64 7.67
C GLN A 242 23.93 -22.24 7.16
N LEU A 243 24.12 -22.32 5.84
CA LEU A 243 25.38 -22.76 5.25
C LEU A 243 26.52 -21.80 5.60
N VAL A 244 26.31 -20.49 5.42
CA VAL A 244 27.31 -19.46 5.80
C VAL A 244 27.66 -19.56 7.29
N LYS A 245 26.66 -19.72 8.16
CA LYS A 245 26.89 -19.87 9.61
C LYS A 245 27.79 -21.07 9.94
N ARG A 246 27.58 -22.21 9.28
CA ARG A 246 28.44 -23.40 9.45
C ARG A 246 29.84 -23.18 8.87
N CYS A 247 29.96 -22.54 7.70
CA CYS A 247 31.24 -22.18 7.11
C CYS A 247 32.06 -21.24 8.01
N LEU A 248 31.40 -20.34 8.75
CA LEU A 248 32.03 -19.37 9.64
C LEU A 248 32.16 -19.88 11.09
N ASN A 249 32.00 -21.18 11.35
CA ASN A 249 32.20 -21.74 12.68
C ASN A 249 33.65 -21.49 13.17
N LEU A 250 33.78 -21.09 14.43
CA LEU A 250 35.06 -20.86 15.10
C LEU A 250 35.80 -22.17 15.36
N ASN A 251 35.06 -23.26 15.59
CA ASN A 251 35.62 -24.59 15.67
C ASN A 251 35.83 -25.14 14.25
N GLY A 252 37.10 -25.33 13.87
CA GLY A 252 37.46 -25.79 12.53
C GLY A 252 36.93 -27.19 12.20
N GLU A 253 36.76 -28.05 13.20
CA GLU A 253 36.26 -29.42 13.01
C GLU A 253 34.75 -29.46 12.73
N GLU A 254 34.00 -28.45 13.16
CA GLU A 254 32.55 -28.32 12.90
C GLU A 254 32.27 -27.61 11.56
N ARG A 255 33.31 -27.11 10.89
CA ARG A 255 33.18 -26.46 9.60
C ARG A 255 32.97 -27.53 8.51
N PRO A 256 31.98 -27.36 7.62
CA PRO A 256 31.78 -28.29 6.53
C PRO A 256 32.96 -28.28 5.56
N THR A 257 33.17 -29.39 4.90
CA THR A 257 34.14 -29.50 3.81
C THR A 257 33.68 -28.70 2.60
N MET A 258 34.61 -28.21 1.77
CA MET A 258 34.25 -27.51 0.53
C MET A 258 33.40 -28.36 -0.43
N LYS A 259 33.49 -29.69 -0.34
CA LYS A 259 32.64 -30.62 -1.11
C LYS A 259 31.18 -30.54 -0.65
N GLU A 260 30.94 -30.57 0.65
CA GLU A 260 29.59 -30.41 1.23
C GLU A 260 29.04 -29.01 0.92
N VAL A 261 29.87 -27.97 1.05
CA VAL A 261 29.48 -26.59 0.69
C VAL A 261 29.04 -26.50 -0.77
N THR A 262 29.79 -27.10 -1.69
CA THR A 262 29.47 -27.09 -3.13
C THR A 262 28.16 -27.81 -3.41
N MET A 263 27.95 -28.99 -2.81
CA MET A 263 26.70 -29.75 -2.94
C MET A 263 25.48 -28.95 -2.47
N GLU A 264 25.60 -28.28 -1.33
CA GLU A 264 24.51 -27.47 -0.80
C GLU A 264 24.22 -26.22 -1.64
N ILE A 265 25.26 -25.53 -2.14
CA ILE A 265 25.08 -24.40 -3.06
C ILE A 265 24.39 -24.84 -4.35
N GLU A 266 24.74 -25.99 -4.91
CA GLU A 266 24.07 -26.54 -6.09
C GLU A 266 22.59 -26.83 -5.82
N ASN A 267 22.26 -27.39 -4.66
CA ASN A 267 20.87 -27.63 -4.26
C ASN A 267 20.09 -26.32 -4.12
N LEU A 268 20.70 -25.27 -3.55
CA LEU A 268 20.09 -23.95 -3.44
C LEU A 268 19.82 -23.31 -4.81
N ARG A 269 20.74 -23.49 -5.77
CA ARG A 269 20.57 -23.05 -7.16
C ARG A 269 19.49 -23.83 -7.89
N LYS A 270 19.33 -25.13 -7.63
CA LYS A 270 18.25 -25.93 -8.24
C LYS A 270 16.86 -25.50 -7.77
N LEU A 271 16.74 -25.03 -6.53
CA LEU A 271 15.47 -24.52 -5.98
C LEU A 271 14.98 -23.21 -6.64
N SER A 272 15.82 -22.48 -7.40
CA SER A 272 15.41 -21.21 -8.05
C SER A 272 14.74 -21.40 -9.42
N LYS A 273 14.74 -22.62 -9.96
CA LYS A 273 14.07 -22.92 -11.23
C LYS A 273 12.55 -22.99 -11.02
N HIS A 274 11.89 -21.84 -11.02
CA HIS A 274 10.44 -21.76 -11.15
C HIS A 274 9.98 -22.26 -12.55
N PRO A 275 8.75 -22.80 -12.70
CA PRO A 275 8.26 -23.40 -13.95
C PRO A 275 8.02 -22.48 -15.16
N TRP A 276 8.56 -21.25 -15.18
CA TRP A 276 8.36 -20.30 -16.28
C TRP A 276 9.61 -20.11 -17.16
N THR A 277 10.64 -20.93 -16.98
CA THR A 277 11.78 -21.02 -17.91
C THR A 277 11.91 -22.45 -18.44
N GLN A 278 10.98 -22.84 -19.30
CA GLN A 278 11.26 -23.84 -20.33
C GLN A 278 11.58 -23.11 -21.63
N GLY A 279 12.82 -23.25 -22.10
CA GLY A 279 13.23 -22.68 -23.37
C GLY A 279 14.74 -22.64 -23.56
N ASN A 280 15.28 -23.80 -23.92
CA ASN A 280 16.50 -24.05 -24.69
C ASN A 280 17.88 -23.96 -24.03
N GLU A 281 18.53 -25.12 -24.04
CA GLU A 281 19.97 -25.32 -24.17
C GLU A 281 20.50 -24.56 -25.40
N ASP A 282 21.75 -24.12 -25.29
CA ASP A 282 22.61 -23.53 -26.33
C ASP A 282 22.25 -22.13 -26.83
N THR A 283 22.81 -21.09 -26.20
CA THR A 283 23.26 -19.91 -26.95
C THR A 283 24.39 -19.18 -26.24
N GLU A 284 25.58 -19.27 -26.84
CA GLU A 284 26.68 -18.33 -26.66
C GLU A 284 26.22 -16.89 -26.93
N VAL A 285 26.70 -15.99 -26.06
CA VAL A 285 27.09 -14.59 -26.33
C VAL A 285 26.15 -13.75 -27.21
N LEU A 286 25.40 -12.85 -26.55
CA LEU A 286 25.28 -11.45 -27.01
C LEU A 286 24.85 -10.56 -25.84
N ILE A 287 25.84 -9.89 -25.24
CA ILE A 287 25.64 -8.76 -24.34
C ILE A 287 25.21 -7.57 -25.22
N GLY A 288 23.99 -7.07 -25.01
CA GLY A 288 23.43 -5.94 -25.76
C GLY A 288 22.36 -5.18 -24.96
N GLN A 289 22.85 -4.33 -24.04
CA GLN A 289 22.25 -3.07 -23.57
C GLN A 289 20.73 -2.96 -23.40
N THR A 290 20.29 -2.97 -22.14
CA THR A 290 19.37 -1.94 -21.61
C THR A 290 19.89 -1.47 -20.26
N ASP A 291 20.13 -0.17 -20.15
CA ASP A 291 20.69 0.52 -18.98
C ASP A 291 19.90 0.27 -17.70
N PHE A 292 20.47 -0.49 -16.78
CA PHE A 292 20.26 -0.30 -15.34
C PHE A 292 21.62 -0.37 -14.67
N GLN A 293 22.08 0.79 -14.22
CA GLN A 293 23.33 1.01 -13.51
C GLN A 293 23.39 0.14 -12.25
N HIS A 294 24.07 -1.02 -12.34
CA HIS A 294 24.41 -1.85 -11.20
C HIS A 294 25.80 -1.42 -10.71
N SER A 295 25.84 -0.28 -10.04
CA SER A 295 26.96 0.05 -9.15
C SER A 295 26.59 -0.43 -7.76
N ASP A 296 27.61 -0.82 -6.97
CA ASP A 296 27.60 -1.07 -5.53
C ASP A 296 27.83 -2.54 -5.11
N LEU A 297 28.66 -3.25 -5.87
CA LEU A 297 29.58 -4.21 -5.24
C LEU A 297 30.70 -3.38 -4.57
N TYR A 298 30.81 -3.45 -3.25
CA TYR A 298 31.99 -2.93 -2.56
C TYR A 298 33.20 -3.76 -3.02
N GLU A 299 34.12 -3.14 -3.76
CA GLU A 299 35.42 -3.74 -4.06
C GLU A 299 36.21 -3.86 -2.75
N ILE A 300 36.44 -5.10 -2.31
CA ILE A 300 37.43 -5.38 -1.27
C ILE A 300 38.78 -5.42 -1.98
N GLN A 301 39.61 -4.39 -1.79
CA GLN A 301 40.98 -4.41 -2.28
C GLN A 301 41.79 -5.47 -1.51
N PRO A 302 42.38 -6.48 -2.17
CA PRO A 302 43.26 -7.43 -1.52
C PRO A 302 44.56 -6.72 -1.16
N SER A 303 44.95 -6.75 0.12
CA SER A 303 46.31 -6.43 0.53
C SER A 303 47.27 -7.43 -0.11
N SER A 304 48.03 -6.98 -1.10
CA SER A 304 49.02 -7.79 -1.81
C SER A 304 50.23 -8.04 -0.91
N TYR A 305 50.35 -9.25 -0.38
CA TYR A 305 51.64 -9.82 0.00
C TYR A 305 52.26 -10.50 -1.22
N HIS A 306 53.38 -9.99 -1.69
CA HIS A 306 54.37 -10.79 -2.43
C HIS A 306 55.79 -10.34 -2.06
N ASN A 307 56.46 -11.24 -1.32
CA ASN A 307 57.91 -11.43 -1.19
C ASN A 307 58.53 -11.75 -2.58
N VAL A 308 59.80 -11.57 -2.96
CA VAL A 308 61.10 -11.22 -2.36
C VAL A 308 62.07 -11.07 -3.55
N VAL A 309 63.03 -10.13 -3.53
CA VAL A 309 64.44 -10.35 -3.97
C VAL A 309 65.36 -9.42 -3.16
N ASN A 310 66.38 -10.04 -2.56
CA ASN A 310 67.57 -9.55 -1.87
C ASN A 310 68.00 -8.09 -2.09
N ASP A 311 68.26 -7.36 -0.99
CA ASP A 311 69.65 -7.01 -0.66
C ASP A 311 69.86 -6.82 0.85
N SER A 312 70.99 -7.35 1.29
CA SER A 312 71.77 -7.27 2.52
C SER A 312 71.43 -6.14 3.53
N ASP A 313 71.13 -6.49 4.79
CA ASP A 313 72.08 -6.36 5.93
C ASP A 313 71.44 -6.42 7.33
N GLN A 314 72.01 -7.32 8.15
CA GLN A 314 72.27 -7.23 9.60
C GLN A 314 71.13 -7.44 10.65
N TYR A 315 71.28 -8.58 11.37
CA TYR A 315 71.18 -8.82 12.83
C TYR A 315 70.11 -8.07 13.65
N SER A 316 69.29 -8.66 14.52
CA SER A 316 69.49 -9.77 15.46
C SER A 316 68.15 -10.20 16.09
N SER A 317 68.04 -11.49 16.38
CA SER A 317 67.09 -12.13 17.30
C SER A 317 67.00 -11.41 18.65
N SER A 318 65.81 -11.37 19.30
CA SER A 318 65.51 -12.19 20.50
C SER A 318 64.30 -11.67 21.32
N THR A 319 63.38 -12.62 21.60
CA THR A 319 62.58 -12.83 22.83
C THR A 319 61.34 -11.98 23.18
N ILE A 320 60.24 -12.73 23.27
CA ILE A 320 58.98 -12.54 24.00
C ILE A 320 59.17 -12.12 25.46
N SER A 321 58.30 -11.24 25.98
CA SER A 321 57.63 -11.40 27.30
C SER A 321 56.48 -10.41 27.51
N LEU A 322 55.33 -10.96 27.88
CA LEU A 322 54.14 -10.30 28.40
C LEU A 322 54.40 -9.67 29.78
N LEU A 323 53.71 -8.55 30.09
CA LEU A 323 53.04 -8.27 31.38
C LEU A 323 52.44 -6.83 31.38
N HIS A 324 51.15 -6.72 31.72
CA HIS A 324 50.45 -5.47 32.12
C HIS A 324 50.75 -5.15 33.62
N PRO A 325 50.12 -4.13 34.25
CA PRO A 325 50.26 -2.66 34.17
C PRO A 325 50.65 -2.10 35.58
N PRO A 326 50.68 -0.76 35.88
CA PRO A 326 49.46 -0.12 36.41
C PRO A 326 49.33 1.43 36.21
N THR A 327 48.06 1.88 36.18
CA THR A 327 47.45 3.14 36.67
C THR A 327 48.23 4.47 36.83
N SER A 328 47.71 5.54 36.17
CA SER A 328 47.24 6.88 36.67
C SER A 328 48.17 7.70 37.61
N PRO A 329 48.25 9.08 37.58
CA PRO A 329 47.08 9.98 37.51
C PRO A 329 47.24 11.42 36.92
N ARG A 330 46.18 11.93 36.29
CA ARG A 330 45.32 13.07 36.69
C ARG A 330 44.45 13.53 35.53
#